data_AF-A0A7C9BB69-F1
#
_entry.id   AF-A0A7C9BB69-F1
#
_cell.length_a   1.000
_cell.length_b   1.000
_cell.length_c   1.000
_cell.angle_alpha   90.00
_cell.angle_beta   90.00
_cell.angle_gamma   90.00
#
_symmetry.space_group_name_H-M   'P 1'
#
loop_
_entity.id
_entity.type
_entity.pdbx_description
1 polymer ?
#
loop_
_entity_poly.entity_id
_entity_poly.type
_entity_poly.pdbx_seq_one_letter_code
_entity_poly.pdbx_strand_id
1 'polypeptide(L)' 'MIKNSRLNPIQESLLRLFDRGMSEEEILTLRNVIVKHYSELLKTEVEWVVGEKGYTQEDFDRMLNNDA' A
#
# COMPACT_ATOMS: atom_id res chain seq x y z
N MET A 1 4.96 -10.48 22.87
CA MET A 1 5.43 -9.44 21.93
C MET A 1 6.51 -10.04 21.04
N ILE A 2 6.26 -10.20 19.73
CA ILE A 2 7.31 -10.66 18.81
C ILE A 2 8.04 -9.42 18.27
N LYS A 3 9.23 -9.14 18.81
CA LYS A 3 10.19 -8.24 18.17
C LYS A 3 10.91 -9.04 17.08
N ASN A 4 10.47 -8.92 15.83
CA ASN A 4 11.26 -9.36 14.68
C ASN A 4 12.27 -8.26 14.34
N SER A 5 13.37 -8.21 15.10
CA SER A 5 14.42 -7.20 14.98
C SER A 5 15.45 -7.52 13.90
N ARG A 6 15.08 -8.22 12.83
CA ARG A 6 15.94 -8.45 11.66
C ARG A 6 15.20 -8.10 10.40
N LEU A 7 15.84 -7.26 9.59
CA LEU A 7 15.38 -6.96 8.25
C LEU A 7 15.35 -8.26 7.44
N ASN A 8 14.36 -8.41 6.59
CA ASN A 8 14.32 -9.52 5.66
C ASN A 8 15.36 -9.30 4.53
N PRO A 9 15.72 -10.35 3.78
CA PRO A 9 16.77 -10.25 2.75
C PRO A 9 16.54 -9.17 1.69
N ILE A 10 15.27 -8.87 1.37
CA ILE A 10 14.92 -7.80 0.42
C ILE A 10 15.18 -6.43 1.05
N GLN A 11 14.77 -6.23 2.30
CA GLN A 11 15.02 -5.00 3.04
C GLN A 11 16.52 -4.71 3.18
N GLU A 12 17.33 -5.73 3.47
CA GLU A 12 18.80 -5.56 3.47
C GLU A 12 19.36 -5.21 2.10
N SER A 13 18.82 -5.80 1.03
CA SER A 13 19.26 -5.54 -0.34
C SER A 13 18.87 -4.14 -0.79
N LEU A 14 17.71 -3.64 -0.36
CA LEU A 14 17.29 -2.24 -0.55
C LEU A 14 18.24 -1.28 0.18
N LEU A 15 18.62 -1.58 1.42
CA LEU A 15 19.60 -0.75 2.14
C LEU A 15 20.96 -0.70 1.43
N ARG A 16 21.44 -1.84 0.92
CA ARG A 16 22.68 -1.89 0.11
C ARG A 16 22.56 -1.14 -1.22
N LEU A 17 21.36 -1.10 -1.81
CA LEU A 17 21.07 -0.32 -3.01
C LEU A 17 21.11 1.18 -2.70
N PHE A 18 20.54 1.61 -1.56
CA PHE A 18 20.50 3.00 -1.09
C PHE A 18 21.83 3.54 -0.59
N ASP A 19 22.74 2.67 -0.15
CA ASP A 19 24.12 3.01 0.18
C ASP A 19 24.91 3.49 -1.05
N ARG A 20 24.43 3.15 -2.26
CA ARG A 20 24.86 3.79 -3.50
C ARG A 20 23.94 4.97 -3.75
N GLY A 21 24.52 6.16 -3.91
CA GLY A 21 23.74 7.35 -4.25
C GLY A 21 22.88 7.11 -5.48
N MET A 22 21.57 7.31 -5.33
CA MET A 22 20.62 7.27 -6.44
C MET A 22 20.39 8.70 -6.93
N SER A 23 20.22 8.86 -8.24
CA SER A 23 19.69 10.09 -8.82
C SER A 23 18.26 10.35 -8.34
N GLU A 24 17.81 11.61 -8.44
CA GLU A 24 16.42 11.97 -8.09
C GLU A 24 15.38 11.20 -8.94
N GLU A 25 15.70 10.89 -10.20
CA GLU A 25 14.84 10.12 -11.11
C GLU A 25 14.66 8.68 -10.63
N GLU A 26 15.74 8.04 -10.18
CA GLU A 26 15.70 6.68 -9.63
C GLU A 26 14.91 6.65 -8.30
N ILE A 27 15.07 7.66 -7.44
CA ILE A 27 14.29 7.82 -6.21
C ILE A 27 12.79 7.94 -6.52
N LEU A 28 12.44 8.76 -7.50
CA LEU A 28 11.04 8.98 -7.88
C LEU A 28 10.43 7.71 -8.47
N THR A 29 11.17 7.00 -9.32
CA THR A 29 10.74 5.74 -9.91
C THR A 29 10.46 4.70 -8.84
N LEU A 30 11.36 4.55 -7.87
CA LEU A 30 11.17 3.59 -6.78
C LEU A 30 9.98 3.97 -5.89
N ARG A 31 9.81 5.25 -5.58
CA ARG A 31 8.64 5.73 -4.83
C ARG A 31 7.34 5.36 -5.53
N ASN A 32 7.26 5.54 -6.85
CA ASN A 32 6.07 5.21 -7.63
C ASN A 32 5.76 3.71 -7.60
N VAL A 33 6.78 2.86 -7.69
CA VAL A 33 6.61 1.40 -7.58
C VAL A 33 6.04 1.00 -6.21
N ILE A 34 6.61 1.56 -5.14
CA ILE A 34 6.16 1.28 -3.76
C ILE A 34 4.71 1.75 -3.56
N VAL A 35 4.39 2.98 -3.95
CA VAL A 35 3.04 3.56 -3.80
C VAL A 35 2.00 2.77 -4.60
N LYS A 36 2.34 2.38 -5.83
CA LYS A 36 1.46 1.58 -6.68
C LYS A 36 1.12 0.25 -6.01
N HIS A 37 2.14 -0.46 -5.53
CA HIS A 37 1.94 -1.76 -4.88
C HIS A 37 1.05 -1.67 -3.64
N TYR A 38 1.30 -0.70 -2.75
CA TYR A 38 0.48 -0.55 -1.55
C TYR A 38 -0.94 -0.06 -1.86
N SER A 39 -1.12 0.77 -2.90
CA SER A 39 -2.45 1.17 -3.37
C SER A 39 -3.25 -0.03 -3.89
N GLU A 40 -2.61 -0.95 -4.61
CA GLU A 40 -3.24 -2.19 -5.10
C GLU A 40 -3.63 -3.10 -3.93
N LEU A 41 -2.76 -3.29 -2.94
CA LEU A 41 -3.07 -4.07 -1.73
C LEU A 41 -4.27 -3.48 -0.97
N LEU A 42 -4.29 -2.15 -0.79
CA LEU A 42 -5.39 -1.46 -0.13
C LEU A 42 -6.70 -1.67 -0.89
N LYS A 43 -6.67 -1.55 -2.23
CA LYS A 43 -7.84 -1.77 -3.07
C LYS A 43 -8.38 -3.20 -2.89
N THR A 44 -7.51 -4.20 -2.95
CA THR A 44 -7.91 -5.61 -2.78
C THR A 44 -8.52 -5.86 -1.40
N GLU A 45 -7.96 -5.29 -0.34
CA GLU A 45 -8.50 -5.42 1.01
C GLU A 45 -9.89 -4.78 1.12
N VAL A 46 -10.07 -3.59 0.55
CA VAL A 46 -11.38 -2.92 0.51
C VAL A 46 -12.39 -3.76 -0.26
N GLU A 47 -12.05 -4.26 -1.45
CA GLU A 47 -12.92 -5.12 -2.25
C GLU A 47 -13.34 -6.38 -1.48
N TRP A 48 -12.40 -6.99 -0.74
CA TRP A 48 -12.70 -8.14 0.11
C TRP A 48 -13.68 -7.80 1.24
N VAL A 49 -13.44 -6.72 1.99
CA VAL A 49 -14.33 -6.28 3.08
C VAL A 49 -15.72 -5.91 2.56
N VAL A 50 -15.79 -5.25 1.40
CA VAL A 50 -17.06 -4.88 0.75
C VAL A 50 -17.85 -6.12 0.36
N GLY A 51 -17.17 -7.13 -0.21
CA GLY A 51 -17.77 -8.43 -0.52
C GLY A 51 -18.26 -9.18 0.72
N GLU A 52 -17.47 -9.23 1.80
CA GLU A 52 -17.87 -9.89 3.05
C GLU A 52 -19.05 -9.19 3.73
N LYS A 53 -19.06 -7.86 3.74
CA LYS A 53 -20.15 -7.09 4.37
C LYS A 53 -21.39 -6.97 3.50
N GLY A 54 -21.31 -7.38 2.24
CA GLY A 54 -22.41 -7.33 1.29
C GLY A 54 -22.87 -5.92 0.96
N TYR A 55 -21.99 -4.92 1.08
CA TYR A 55 -22.35 -3.54 0.77
C TYR A 55 -22.75 -3.41 -0.69
N THR A 56 -23.92 -2.82 -0.94
CA THR A 56 -24.40 -2.55 -2.29
C THR A 56 -24.02 -1.14 -2.74
N GLN A 57 -24.20 -0.85 -4.04
CA GLN A 57 -24.01 0.50 -4.55
C GLN A 57 -24.92 1.50 -3.82
N GLU A 58 -26.15 1.12 -3.47
CA GLU A 58 -27.07 1.95 -2.70
C GLU A 58 -26.59 2.23 -1.26
N ASP A 59 -25.80 1.33 -0.66
CA ASP A 59 -25.18 1.56 0.65
C ASP A 59 -24.08 2.62 0.55
N PHE A 60 -23.26 2.57 -0.49
CA PHE A 60 -22.25 3.60 -0.77
C PHE A 60 -22.89 4.95 -1.08
N ASP A 61 -23.94 4.96 -1.91
CA ASP A 61 -24.66 6.18 -2.26
C ASP A 61 -25.31 6.80 -1.01
N ARG A 62 -25.83 6.00 -0.07
CA ARG A 62 -26.32 6.51 1.22
C ARG A 62 -25.22 7.04 2.11
N MET A 63 -24.06 6.40 2.18
CA MET A 63 -22.92 6.88 2.96
C MET A 63 -22.42 8.23 2.43
N LEU A 64 -22.23 8.34 1.12
CA LEU A 64 -21.74 9.56 0.46
C LEU A 64 -22.71 10.74 0.58
N ASN A 65 -24.03 10.46 0.59
CA ASN A 65 -25.06 11.49 0.70
C ASN A 65 -25.48 11.80 2.15
N ASN A 66 -25.07 11.00 3.15
CA ASN A 66 -25.33 11.27 4.57
C ASN A 66 -24.24 12.12 5.23
N ASP A 67 -23.07 12.27 4.60
CA ASP A 67 -22.01 13.19 5.03
C ASP A 67 -22.10 14.58 4.35
N ALA A 68 -23.24 14.89 3.70
CA ALA A 68 -23.55 16.17 3.05
C ALA A 68 -24.60 17.00 3.80
#